data_AF-G0PDH8-F1
#
_entry.id   AF-G0PDH8-F1
#
_cell.length_a   1.000
_cell.length_b   1.000
_cell.length_c   1.000
_cell.angle_alpha   90.00
_cell.angle_beta   90.00
_cell.angle_gamma   90.00
#
_symmetry.space_group_name_H-M   'P 1'
#
loop_
_entity.id
_entity.type
_entity.pdbx_description
1 polymer ?
#
loop_
_entity_poly.entity_id
_entity_poly.type
_entity_poly.pdbx_seq_one_letter_code
_entity_poly.pdbx_strand_id
1 'polypeptide(L)'
;MIHLAFFVLVAAVSAQVPPGGGVGVVGPGVPGSGGVGGSGTGAVVCNGNENFTSCGPCDGYCTDLNPVCEEKCTTGCLCNPGYVRDAEKKCIKVEDCPNTNQCGPNEEFRACYDACEDVKCFPTGEPCAKPCECKPGCTCTDGFVRDSYGKCVPPAQCGANPCDSKKCGCGEECVLVNVVCKRAPCNPVAECHPIAE
;
A
#
# COMPACT_ATOMS: atom_id res chain seq x y z
N MET A 1 -14.51 61.79 32.86
CA MET A 1 -13.29 60.96 32.83
C MET A 1 -13.60 59.73 32.00
N ILE A 2 -12.95 59.65 30.85
CA ILE A 2 -13.22 58.73 29.74
C ILE A 2 -12.53 57.40 30.06
N HIS A 3 -13.28 56.32 30.23
CA HIS A 3 -12.71 54.98 30.28
C HIS A 3 -12.81 54.34 28.89
N LEU A 4 -11.65 54.29 28.23
CA LEU A 4 -11.43 53.70 26.92
C LEU A 4 -11.83 52.22 26.90
N ALA A 5 -12.57 51.84 25.85
CA ALA A 5 -12.79 50.46 25.46
C ALA A 5 -11.45 49.82 25.06
N PHE A 6 -11.07 48.74 25.74
CA PHE A 6 -9.95 47.89 25.35
C PHE A 6 -10.33 47.11 24.09
N PHE A 7 -9.89 47.60 22.93
CA PHE A 7 -9.85 46.80 21.71
C PHE A 7 -8.76 45.74 21.86
N VAL A 8 -9.17 44.47 21.99
CA VAL A 8 -8.27 43.32 21.85
C VAL A 8 -7.94 43.18 20.38
N LEU A 9 -6.75 43.64 20.00
CA LEU A 9 -6.14 43.42 18.69
C LEU A 9 -5.85 41.92 18.54
N VAL A 10 -6.66 41.23 17.73
CA VAL A 10 -6.35 39.89 17.23
C VAL A 10 -5.24 40.03 16.20
N ALA A 11 -4.00 39.73 16.60
CA ALA A 11 -2.88 39.63 15.67
C ALA A 11 -3.09 38.38 14.79
N ALA A 12 -3.43 38.59 13.53
CA ALA A 12 -3.43 37.54 12.52
C ALA A 12 -1.98 37.08 12.30
N VAL A 13 -1.63 35.90 12.80
CA VAL A 13 -0.36 35.24 12.47
C VAL A 13 -0.46 34.75 11.03
N SER A 14 0.09 35.53 10.11
CA SER A 14 0.33 35.11 8.73
C SER A 14 1.46 34.09 8.75
N ALA A 15 1.14 32.81 8.58
CA ALA A 15 2.12 31.77 8.33
C ALA A 15 2.75 32.03 6.95
N GLN A 16 3.99 32.52 6.96
CA GLN A 16 4.81 32.65 5.77
C GLN A 16 5.26 31.24 5.36
N VAL A 17 4.75 30.76 4.23
CA VAL A 17 5.25 29.55 3.56
C VAL A 17 6.63 29.90 2.97
N PRO A 18 7.72 29.19 3.32
CA PRO A 18 9.00 29.38 2.66
C PRO A 18 8.93 28.86 1.21
N PRO A 19 9.43 29.60 0.20
CA PRO A 19 9.62 29.06 -1.13
C PRO A 19 10.92 28.22 -1.15
N GLY A 20 10.81 26.91 -0.94
CA GLY A 20 11.78 25.95 -1.47
C GLY A 20 11.28 25.54 -2.86
N GLY A 21 11.95 25.76 -3.98
CA GLY A 21 13.41 25.83 -4.18
C GLY A 21 13.90 24.47 -4.66
N GLY A 22 13.55 24.08 -5.89
CA GLY A 22 13.96 22.81 -6.48
C GLY A 22 13.29 22.48 -7.82
N VAL A 23 13.27 23.41 -8.77
CA VAL A 23 12.98 23.08 -10.18
C VAL A 23 14.23 22.44 -10.78
N GLY A 24 14.27 21.11 -10.83
CA GLY A 24 15.20 20.40 -11.71
C GLY A 24 14.79 20.67 -13.15
N VAL A 25 15.60 21.45 -13.88
CA VAL A 25 15.42 21.67 -15.30
C VAL A 25 15.59 20.35 -16.05
N VAL A 26 14.51 19.82 -16.61
CA VAL A 26 14.60 18.87 -17.72
C VAL A 26 15.08 19.65 -18.94
N GLY A 27 16.38 19.57 -19.22
CA GLY A 27 16.94 20.10 -20.45
C GLY A 27 16.34 19.38 -21.67
N PRO A 28 16.25 20.04 -22.83
CA PRO A 28 15.93 19.34 -24.07
C PRO A 28 17.07 18.36 -24.35
N GLY A 29 16.74 17.06 -24.42
CA GLY A 29 17.68 16.01 -24.78
C GLY A 29 18.35 16.34 -26.11
N VAL A 30 19.67 16.39 -26.08
CA VAL A 30 20.54 16.52 -27.26
C VAL A 30 20.38 15.25 -28.10
N PRO A 31 20.20 15.34 -29.43
CA PRO A 31 20.30 14.16 -30.29
C PRO A 31 21.77 13.79 -30.46
N GLY A 32 22.26 12.88 -29.62
CA GLY A 32 23.59 12.29 -29.75
C GLY A 32 23.64 11.30 -30.90
N SER A 33 24.11 11.77 -32.07
CA SER A 33 24.49 10.93 -33.20
C SER A 33 25.96 10.51 -33.07
N GLY A 34 26.22 9.22 -33.26
CA GLY A 34 27.45 8.75 -33.91
C GLY A 34 28.67 8.48 -33.03
N GLY A 35 28.80 7.22 -32.58
CA GLY A 35 30.06 6.61 -32.19
C GLY A 35 30.07 5.15 -32.62
N VAL A 36 30.62 4.85 -33.80
CA VAL A 36 30.86 3.49 -34.30
C VAL A 36 32.22 3.03 -33.78
N GLY A 37 32.24 1.93 -33.02
CA GLY A 37 33.49 1.27 -32.66
C GLY A 37 33.34 0.16 -31.63
N GLY A 38 33.39 -1.10 -32.09
CA GLY A 38 33.95 -2.20 -31.30
C GLY A 38 32.99 -3.24 -30.73
N SER A 39 32.95 -4.40 -31.38
CA SER A 39 32.77 -5.77 -30.83
C SER A 39 32.46 -5.90 -29.33
N GLY A 40 31.28 -6.42 -28.97
CA GLY A 40 30.96 -6.75 -27.58
C GLY A 40 29.56 -7.35 -27.42
N THR A 41 29.44 -8.36 -26.58
CA THR A 41 28.20 -8.95 -26.07
C THR A 41 27.16 -7.87 -25.75
N GLY A 42 25.98 -7.93 -26.39
CA GLY A 42 24.96 -6.87 -26.28
C GLY A 42 24.56 -6.61 -24.83
N ALA A 43 24.95 -5.46 -24.29
CA ALA A 43 24.48 -4.98 -23.00
C ALA A 43 22.97 -4.76 -23.08
N VAL A 44 22.20 -5.39 -22.19
CA VAL A 44 20.77 -5.14 -22.08
C VAL A 44 20.60 -3.71 -21.55
N VAL A 45 20.06 -2.81 -22.38
CA VAL A 45 19.79 -1.42 -22.02
C VAL A 45 18.32 -1.29 -21.65
N CYS A 46 18.05 -0.99 -20.37
CA CYS A 46 16.72 -0.63 -19.89
C CYS A 46 16.46 0.85 -20.11
N ASN A 47 15.22 1.22 -20.40
CA ASN A 47 14.84 2.61 -20.68
C ASN A 47 13.68 3.05 -19.78
N GLY A 48 13.70 4.30 -19.32
CA GLY A 48 12.64 4.82 -18.45
C GLY A 48 12.80 4.40 -16.99
N ASN A 49 11.69 4.11 -16.30
CA ASN A 49 11.66 3.80 -14.85
C ASN A 49 11.82 2.31 -14.55
N GLU A 50 12.76 1.64 -15.24
CA GLU A 50 13.10 0.24 -15.05
C GLU A 50 14.62 0.05 -14.97
N ASN A 51 15.04 -0.96 -14.22
CA ASN A 51 16.45 -1.33 -14.07
C ASN A 51 16.67 -2.79 -14.43
N PHE A 52 17.85 -3.10 -14.98
CA PHE A 52 18.21 -4.48 -15.30
C PHE A 52 18.47 -5.24 -14.00
N THR A 53 17.84 -6.40 -13.87
CA THR A 53 18.17 -7.38 -12.84
C THR A 53 18.41 -8.74 -13.46
N SER A 54 19.38 -9.47 -12.89
CA SER A 54 19.60 -10.88 -13.20
C SER A 54 18.54 -11.79 -12.57
N CYS A 55 17.85 -11.33 -11.52
CA CYS A 55 16.86 -12.09 -10.77
C CYS A 55 16.03 -11.14 -9.89
N GLY A 56 14.78 -10.87 -10.27
CA GLY A 56 13.82 -10.09 -9.47
C GLY A 56 12.41 -10.67 -9.51
N PRO A 57 11.48 -10.17 -8.68
CA PRO A 57 10.06 -10.53 -8.77
C PRO A 57 9.48 -10.08 -10.12
N CYS A 58 8.32 -10.58 -10.51
CA CYS A 58 7.62 -10.06 -11.68
C CYS A 58 7.12 -8.62 -11.44
N ASP A 59 6.95 -7.83 -12.51
CA ASP A 59 6.37 -6.49 -12.42
C ASP A 59 4.88 -6.55 -12.09
N GLY A 60 4.39 -5.56 -11.34
CA GLY A 60 2.97 -5.24 -11.27
C GLY A 60 2.47 -4.55 -12.56
N TYR A 61 1.17 -4.57 -12.76
CA TYR A 61 0.48 -3.92 -13.87
C TYR A 61 -0.58 -2.95 -13.35
N CYS A 62 -0.95 -1.92 -14.12
CA CYS A 62 -2.05 -1.03 -13.72
C CYS A 62 -3.39 -1.74 -13.44
N THR A 63 -3.58 -2.94 -13.97
CA THR A 63 -4.76 -3.79 -13.77
C THR A 63 -4.61 -4.82 -12.66
N ASP A 64 -3.40 -5.01 -12.13
CA ASP A 64 -3.06 -5.92 -11.04
C ASP A 64 -1.74 -5.44 -10.42
N LEU A 65 -1.84 -4.64 -9.36
CA LEU A 65 -0.67 -4.00 -8.75
C LEU A 65 0.26 -5.00 -8.05
N ASN A 66 -0.29 -6.13 -7.60
CA ASN A 66 0.43 -7.16 -6.83
C ASN A 66 0.15 -8.56 -7.40
N PRO A 67 0.61 -8.85 -8.63
CA PRO A 67 0.39 -10.14 -9.24
C PRO A 67 1.13 -11.23 -8.47
N VAL A 68 0.54 -12.42 -8.42
CA VAL A 68 1.22 -13.61 -7.89
C VAL A 68 2.30 -14.00 -8.89
N CYS A 69 3.55 -13.65 -8.59
CA CYS A 69 4.69 -14.08 -9.38
C CYS A 69 4.93 -15.58 -9.18
N GLU A 70 5.33 -16.27 -10.25
CA GLU A 70 5.89 -17.62 -10.11
C GLU A 70 7.10 -17.58 -9.16
N GLU A 71 7.37 -18.68 -8.44
CA GLU A 71 8.53 -18.72 -7.52
C GLU A 71 9.88 -18.60 -8.25
N LYS A 72 9.88 -18.63 -9.58
CA LYS A 72 11.04 -18.33 -10.40
C LYS A 72 11.19 -16.83 -10.56
N CYS A 73 12.37 -16.31 -10.22
CA CYS A 73 12.66 -14.90 -10.48
C CYS A 73 12.80 -14.62 -11.98
N THR A 74 12.43 -13.40 -12.36
CA THR A 74 12.50 -12.87 -13.72
C THR A 74 13.85 -12.20 -13.95
N THR A 75 14.51 -12.52 -15.06
CA THR A 75 15.68 -11.81 -15.57
C THR A 75 15.24 -10.80 -16.61
N GLY A 76 15.71 -9.55 -16.52
CA GLY A 76 15.38 -8.51 -17.49
C GLY A 76 15.30 -7.12 -16.87
N CYS A 77 14.74 -6.19 -17.64
CA CYS A 77 14.38 -4.86 -17.14
C CYS A 77 13.09 -4.97 -16.33
N LEU A 78 13.14 -4.63 -15.05
CA LEU A 78 11.96 -4.60 -14.17
C LEU A 78 11.72 -3.18 -13.69
N CYS A 79 10.45 -2.84 -13.47
CA CYS A 79 10.05 -1.55 -12.95
C CYS A 79 10.70 -1.29 -11.59
N ASN A 80 11.12 -0.04 -11.39
CA ASN A 80 11.64 0.40 -10.11
C ASN A 80 10.55 0.29 -9.01
N PRO A 81 10.92 0.19 -7.72
CA PRO A 81 9.96 0.19 -6.63
C PRO A 81 8.98 1.38 -6.71
N GLY A 82 7.68 1.10 -6.61
CA GLY A 82 6.61 2.11 -6.75
C GLY A 82 6.13 2.36 -8.18
N TYR A 83 6.67 1.64 -9.16
CA TYR A 83 6.26 1.68 -10.56
C TYR A 83 5.63 0.35 -11.00
N VAL A 84 4.68 0.44 -11.93
CA VAL A 84 3.99 -0.70 -12.55
C VAL A 84 3.92 -0.51 -14.06
N ARG A 85 3.69 -1.60 -14.80
CA ARG A 85 3.54 -1.54 -16.26
C ARG A 85 2.12 -1.10 -16.64
N ASP A 86 2.05 -0.11 -17.51
CA ASP A 86 0.82 0.25 -18.20
C ASP A 86 0.51 -0.69 -19.38
N ALA A 87 -0.58 -0.40 -20.10
CA ALA A 87 -0.99 -1.16 -21.29
C ALA A 87 0.03 -1.10 -22.44
N GLU A 88 0.91 -0.10 -22.45
CA GLU A 88 2.00 0.09 -23.41
C GLU A 88 3.32 -0.53 -22.92
N LYS A 89 3.30 -1.23 -21.77
CA LYS A 89 4.43 -1.88 -21.09
C LYS A 89 5.47 -0.91 -20.53
N LYS A 90 5.14 0.37 -20.39
CA LYS A 90 6.01 1.38 -19.79
C LYS A 90 5.85 1.35 -18.27
N CYS A 91 6.97 1.47 -17.56
CA CYS A 91 6.96 1.63 -16.11
C CYS A 91 6.53 3.06 -15.75
N ILE A 92 5.29 3.19 -15.28
CA ILE A 92 4.70 4.43 -14.78
C ILE A 92 4.44 4.31 -13.29
N LYS A 93 4.24 5.42 -12.59
CA LYS A 93 3.88 5.35 -11.18
C LYS A 93 2.48 4.77 -11.06
N VAL A 94 2.20 4.08 -9.96
CA VAL A 94 0.87 3.54 -9.68
C VAL A 94 -0.21 4.63 -9.72
N GLU A 95 0.10 5.83 -9.21
CA GLU A 95 -0.80 6.99 -9.23
C GLU A 95 -1.14 7.51 -10.64
N ASP A 96 -0.29 7.21 -11.63
CA ASP A 96 -0.48 7.62 -13.03
C ASP A 96 -1.27 6.58 -13.84
N CYS A 97 -1.62 5.43 -13.24
CA CYS A 97 -2.40 4.41 -13.92
C CYS A 97 -3.79 4.95 -14.28
N PRO A 98 -4.25 4.79 -15.54
CA PRO A 98 -5.61 5.19 -15.92
C PRO A 98 -6.63 4.51 -14.99
N ASN A 99 -7.65 5.26 -14.57
CA ASN A 99 -8.64 4.96 -13.49
C ASN A 99 -9.52 3.71 -13.68
N THR A 100 -8.99 2.63 -14.25
CA THR A 100 -9.69 1.38 -14.50
C THR A 100 -8.96 0.24 -13.79
N ASN A 101 -9.49 -0.16 -12.62
CA ASN A 101 -9.22 -1.45 -11.97
C ASN A 101 -7.88 -1.61 -11.23
N GLN A 102 -7.41 -0.60 -10.49
CA GLN A 102 -6.26 -0.77 -9.59
C GLN A 102 -6.60 -1.59 -8.33
N CYS A 103 -7.88 -1.59 -7.94
CA CYS A 103 -8.39 -2.24 -6.74
C CYS A 103 -9.60 -3.12 -7.05
N GLY A 104 -9.87 -4.08 -6.16
CA GLY A 104 -11.00 -4.98 -6.28
C GLY A 104 -12.34 -4.30 -5.99
N PRO A 105 -13.44 -5.06 -6.03
CA PRO A 105 -14.74 -4.56 -5.62
C PRO A 105 -14.71 -4.04 -4.18
N ASN A 106 -15.38 -2.91 -3.94
CA ASN A 106 -15.49 -2.26 -2.62
C ASN A 106 -14.15 -1.80 -2.02
N GLU A 107 -13.19 -1.49 -2.90
CA GLU A 107 -11.90 -0.94 -2.53
C GLU A 107 -11.65 0.38 -3.24
N GLU A 108 -10.96 1.28 -2.55
CA GLU A 108 -10.48 2.55 -3.08
C GLU A 108 -8.96 2.55 -3.10
N PHE A 109 -8.38 3.02 -4.20
CA PHE A 109 -6.94 3.22 -4.28
C PHE A 109 -6.48 4.36 -3.35
N ARG A 110 -5.42 4.11 -2.59
CA ARG A 110 -4.74 5.10 -1.77
C ARG A 110 -3.25 5.12 -2.12
N ALA A 111 -2.72 6.30 -2.39
CA ALA A 111 -1.29 6.51 -2.60
C ALA A 111 -0.45 6.11 -1.37
N CYS A 112 -1.02 6.27 -0.17
CA CYS A 112 -0.50 5.75 1.09
C CYS A 112 -1.55 4.84 1.72
N TYR A 113 -1.40 3.53 1.54
CA TYR A 113 -2.27 2.54 2.13
C TYR A 113 -1.73 2.10 3.50
N ASP A 114 -2.61 2.09 4.52
CA ASP A 114 -2.35 1.56 5.86
C ASP A 114 -3.33 0.42 6.15
N ALA A 115 -2.83 -0.82 6.17
CA ALA A 115 -3.65 -1.99 6.46
C ALA A 115 -4.25 -2.00 7.88
N CYS A 116 -3.77 -1.12 8.78
CA CYS A 116 -4.35 -0.92 10.09
C CYS A 116 -5.61 -0.06 10.08
N GLU A 117 -5.87 0.69 9.00
CA GLU A 117 -7.09 1.49 8.84
C GLU A 117 -8.28 0.64 8.35
N ASP A 118 -8.01 -0.51 7.73
CA ASP A 118 -9.06 -1.44 7.32
C ASP A 118 -9.74 -2.08 8.53
N VAL A 119 -11.07 -2.06 8.52
CA VAL A 119 -11.87 -2.87 9.45
C VAL A 119 -11.80 -4.33 8.98
N LYS A 120 -11.29 -5.24 9.83
CA LYS A 120 -11.16 -6.66 9.49
C LYS A 120 -12.39 -7.46 9.90
N CYS A 121 -12.65 -8.55 9.19
CA CYS A 121 -13.48 -9.63 9.73
C CYS A 121 -12.83 -10.16 11.01
N PHE A 122 -13.58 -10.18 12.10
CA PHE A 122 -13.11 -10.60 13.42
C PHE A 122 -11.90 -9.80 13.91
N PRO A 123 -12.06 -8.50 14.20
CA PRO A 123 -10.95 -7.68 14.66
C PRO A 123 -10.37 -8.23 15.97
N THR A 124 -9.05 -8.41 15.98
CA THR A 124 -8.30 -8.81 17.16
C THR A 124 -7.90 -7.59 17.98
N GLY A 125 -7.72 -7.74 19.30
CA GLY A 125 -7.15 -6.69 20.15
C GLY A 125 -5.63 -6.50 19.98
N GLU A 126 -5.00 -7.25 19.08
CA GLU A 126 -3.56 -7.19 18.86
C GLU A 126 -3.13 -5.84 18.25
N PRO A 127 -1.96 -5.30 18.66
CA PRO A 127 -1.40 -4.10 18.05
C PRO A 127 -1.14 -4.31 16.56
N CYS A 128 -1.66 -3.42 15.73
CA CYS A 128 -1.36 -3.42 14.31
C CYS A 128 -0.07 -2.64 14.02
N ALA A 129 0.84 -3.26 13.26
CA ALA A 129 2.09 -2.62 12.85
C ALA A 129 1.85 -1.74 11.62
N LYS A 130 1.79 -0.42 11.84
CA LYS A 130 1.70 0.56 10.74
C LYS A 130 2.93 0.47 9.84
N PRO A 131 2.76 0.60 8.50
CA PRO A 131 3.89 0.60 7.59
C PRO A 131 4.80 1.82 7.86
N CYS A 132 6.12 1.60 7.98
CA CYS A 132 7.10 2.67 8.19
C CYS A 132 7.27 3.59 6.97
N GLU A 133 6.92 3.10 5.79
CA GLU A 133 6.98 3.82 4.52
C GLU A 133 5.58 3.87 3.91
N CYS A 134 5.19 5.03 3.38
CA CYS A 134 3.97 5.15 2.59
C CYS A 134 4.14 4.33 1.29
N LYS A 135 3.27 3.34 1.11
CA LYS A 135 3.19 2.53 -0.10
C LYS A 135 1.78 2.60 -0.68
N PRO A 136 1.63 2.69 -2.01
CA PRO A 136 0.33 2.59 -2.65
C PRO A 136 -0.37 1.27 -2.35
N GLY A 137 -1.69 1.29 -2.26
CA GLY A 137 -2.50 0.09 -2.05
C GLY A 137 -3.99 0.38 -2.09
N CYS A 138 -4.79 -0.61 -1.69
CA CYS A 138 -6.24 -0.58 -1.80
C CYS A 138 -6.87 -0.69 -0.41
N THR A 139 -7.60 0.34 0.01
CA THR A 139 -8.32 0.37 1.28
C THR A 139 -9.77 -0.05 1.09
N CYS A 140 -10.39 -0.70 2.07
CA CYS A 140 -11.82 -0.98 2.01
C CYS A 140 -12.62 0.32 2.04
N THR A 141 -13.60 0.46 1.15
CA THR A 141 -14.53 1.59 1.20
C THR A 141 -15.44 1.51 2.43
N ASP A 142 -15.98 2.66 2.86
CA ASP A 142 -16.86 2.77 4.01
C ASP A 142 -17.98 1.70 4.03
N GLY A 143 -18.13 1.02 5.17
CA GLY A 143 -19.14 -0.02 5.38
C GLY A 143 -18.74 -1.43 4.94
N PHE A 144 -17.57 -1.60 4.32
CA PHE A 144 -16.99 -2.90 3.98
C PHE A 144 -15.87 -3.28 4.96
N VAL A 145 -15.64 -4.58 5.09
CA VAL A 145 -14.62 -5.15 5.97
C VAL A 145 -13.72 -6.11 5.21
N ARG A 146 -12.43 -6.16 5.56
CA ARG A 146 -11.46 -7.05 4.91
C ARG A 146 -11.56 -8.46 5.46
N ASP A 147 -11.85 -9.42 4.58
CA ASP A 147 -11.88 -10.83 4.93
C ASP A 147 -10.47 -11.45 5.01
N SER A 148 -10.43 -12.73 5.37
CA SER A 148 -9.20 -13.50 5.51
C SER A 148 -8.57 -13.96 4.18
N TYR A 149 -9.21 -13.66 3.05
CA TYR A 149 -8.65 -13.76 1.70
C TYR A 149 -8.08 -12.42 1.22
N GLY A 150 -8.20 -11.36 2.02
CA GLY A 150 -7.75 -10.02 1.70
C GLY A 150 -8.75 -9.22 0.87
N LYS A 151 -10.02 -9.63 0.77
CA LYS A 151 -11.05 -8.94 -0.02
C LYS A 151 -11.95 -8.07 0.86
N CYS A 152 -12.39 -6.93 0.35
CA CYS A 152 -13.39 -6.10 1.02
C CYS A 152 -14.82 -6.60 0.73
N VAL A 153 -15.46 -7.11 1.77
CA VAL A 153 -16.77 -7.76 1.71
C VAL A 153 -17.76 -7.07 2.68
N PRO A 154 -19.08 -7.17 2.44
CA PRO A 154 -20.07 -6.78 3.44
C PRO A 154 -19.87 -7.55 4.76
N PRO A 155 -20.08 -6.93 5.94
CA PRO A 155 -19.88 -7.58 7.24
C PRO A 155 -20.62 -8.92 7.41
N ALA A 156 -21.79 -9.07 6.78
CA ALA A 156 -22.56 -10.30 6.78
C ALA A 156 -21.83 -11.50 6.12
N GLN A 157 -20.75 -11.27 5.39
CA GLN A 157 -19.96 -12.31 4.71
C GLN A 157 -18.78 -12.81 5.56
N CYS A 158 -18.51 -12.25 6.75
CA CYS A 158 -17.36 -12.65 7.57
C CYS A 158 -17.42 -14.10 8.11
N GLY A 159 -18.57 -14.77 8.06
CA GLY A 159 -18.74 -16.11 8.65
C GLY A 159 -18.94 -16.05 10.16
N ALA A 160 -18.74 -17.17 10.85
CA ALA A 160 -18.93 -17.28 12.30
C ALA A 160 -17.67 -16.88 13.07
N ASN A 161 -17.83 -16.15 14.18
CA ASN A 161 -16.70 -15.80 15.03
C ASN A 161 -16.21 -17.08 15.76
N PRO A 162 -14.91 -17.42 15.68
CA PRO A 162 -14.35 -18.59 16.37
C PRO A 162 -14.65 -18.64 17.88
N CYS A 163 -14.73 -17.49 18.55
CA CYS A 163 -15.03 -17.40 19.98
C CYS A 163 -16.49 -17.70 20.32
N ASP A 164 -17.43 -17.64 19.36
CA ASP A 164 -18.84 -17.97 19.60
C ASP A 164 -19.03 -19.45 20.00
N SER A 165 -18.12 -20.31 19.55
CA SER A 165 -18.16 -21.76 19.79
C SER A 165 -17.13 -22.27 20.80
N LYS A 166 -16.14 -21.44 21.15
CA LYS A 166 -15.06 -21.82 22.05
C LYS A 166 -15.51 -21.73 23.50
N LYS A 167 -15.35 -22.81 24.25
CA LYS A 167 -15.57 -22.83 25.71
C LYS A 167 -14.23 -22.73 26.42
N CYS A 168 -14.06 -21.69 27.23
CA CYS A 168 -12.88 -21.49 28.08
C CYS A 168 -13.18 -21.90 29.54
N GLY A 169 -12.12 -22.15 30.31
CA GLY A 169 -12.23 -22.51 31.72
C GLY A 169 -12.61 -21.33 32.62
N CYS A 170 -12.79 -21.60 33.91
CA CYS A 170 -12.95 -20.54 34.90
C CYS A 170 -11.70 -19.67 34.97
N GLY A 171 -11.87 -18.35 34.92
CA GLY A 171 -10.75 -17.39 34.95
C GLY A 171 -10.06 -17.19 33.61
N GLU A 172 -10.61 -17.73 32.52
CA GLU A 172 -10.13 -17.51 31.16
C GLU A 172 -11.17 -16.79 30.30
N GLU A 173 -10.71 -16.00 29.34
CA GLU A 173 -11.51 -15.35 28.31
C GLU A 173 -11.09 -15.85 26.92
N CYS A 174 -12.06 -15.98 26.01
CA CYS A 174 -11.76 -16.28 24.62
C CYS A 174 -11.28 -15.02 23.91
N VAL A 175 -10.07 -15.07 23.36
CA VAL A 175 -9.49 -14.01 22.55
C VAL A 175 -9.24 -14.52 21.13
N LEU A 176 -9.45 -13.63 20.16
CA LEU A 176 -9.09 -13.88 18.78
C LEU A 176 -7.62 -13.49 18.57
N VAL A 177 -6.83 -14.45 18.11
CA VAL A 177 -5.39 -14.31 17.87
C VAL A 177 -5.13 -14.39 16.38
N ASN A 178 -4.38 -13.43 15.82
CA ASN A 178 -4.03 -13.49 14.40
C ASN A 178 -3.01 -14.61 14.16
N VAL A 179 -3.11 -15.26 13.00
CA VAL A 179 -2.15 -16.30 12.60
C VAL A 179 -1.36 -15.87 11.39
N VAL A 180 -0.08 -16.24 11.35
CA VAL A 180 0.73 -16.15 10.14
C VAL A 180 0.46 -17.41 9.32
N CYS A 181 -0.33 -17.25 8.26
CA CYS A 181 -0.68 -18.29 7.30
C CYS A 181 0.32 -18.28 6.12
N LYS A 182 0.52 -19.43 5.49
CA LYS A 182 1.20 -19.51 4.18
C LYS A 182 0.24 -19.34 3.00
N ARG A 183 -1.05 -19.62 3.22
CA ARG A 183 -2.12 -19.56 2.22
C ARG A 183 -3.41 -19.12 2.89
N ALA A 184 -4.19 -18.32 2.20
CA ALA A 184 -5.53 -17.93 2.62
C ALA A 184 -6.48 -19.16 2.63
N PRO A 185 -7.54 -19.15 3.47
CA PRO A 185 -7.94 -18.08 4.38
C PRO A 185 -7.09 -18.01 5.65
N CYS A 186 -6.73 -16.79 6.04
CA CYS A 186 -5.96 -16.48 7.25
C CYS A 186 -6.87 -16.00 8.37
N ASN A 187 -7.87 -16.81 8.74
CA ASN A 187 -8.80 -16.45 9.81
C ASN A 187 -8.07 -16.44 11.15
N PRO A 188 -8.36 -15.47 12.05
CA PRO A 188 -7.94 -15.54 13.44
C PRO A 188 -8.43 -16.83 14.11
N VAL A 189 -7.71 -17.27 15.14
CA VAL A 189 -8.05 -18.46 15.92
C VAL A 189 -8.55 -18.07 17.31
N ALA A 190 -9.46 -18.89 17.86
CA ALA A 190 -9.95 -18.72 19.23
C ALA A 190 -9.00 -19.39 20.23
N GLU A 191 -8.42 -18.58 21.11
CA GLU A 191 -7.57 -19.02 22.21
C GLU A 191 -8.17 -18.62 23.56
N CYS A 192 -7.95 -19.41 24.60
CA CYS A 192 -8.37 -19.08 25.96
C CYS A 192 -7.16 -18.51 26.71
N HIS A 193 -7.24 -17.25 27.12
CA HIS A 193 -6.18 -16.57 27.85
C HIS A 193 -6.69 -16.24 29.27
N PRO A 194 -5.84 -16.24 30.31
CA PRO A 194 -6.24 -15.82 31.64
C PRO A 194 -6.78 -14.39 31.65
N ILE A 195 -7.86 -14.13 32.38
CA ILE A 195 -8.38 -12.77 32.58
C ILE A 195 -7.36 -12.01 33.42
N ALA A 196 -6.73 -10.98 32.86
CA ALA A 196 -5.81 -10.12 33.59
C ALA A 196 -6.60 -9.24 34.57
N GLU A 197 -6.25 -9.31 35.86
CA GLU A 197 -6.76 -8.43 36.93
C GLU A 197 -6.01 -7.09 36.98
#